data_AF-A0A9W8DJY0-F1
#
_entry.id   AF-A0A9W8DJY0-F1
#
_cell.length_a   1.000
_cell.length_b   1.000
_cell.length_c   1.000
_cell.angle_alpha   90.00
_cell.angle_beta   90.00
_cell.angle_gamma   90.00
#
_symmetry.space_group_name_H-M   'P 1'
#
loop_
_entity.id
_entity.type
_entity.pdbx_description
1 polymer ?
#
loop_
_entity_poly.entity_id
_entity_poly.type
_entity_poly.pdbx_seq_one_letter_code
_entity_poly.pdbx_strand_id
1 'polypeptide(L)'
;MKFEQQLALITIPSWAEHYLSYKELKEVLYSDSNKTQESGSCFTATFKTEIAKINKWYEEQEASAQAKLEELQGQWRADMDRGSQDIWKAQFTRLLQQLENLADFTQANLTGCRKILKKADKVLGEPMMRMLWPEVTRLRFAKSEADEVLLREAREAWRKRTAVPIVQAGETLARRISPVVSTVTELDLQSFPGGKVSRVWVALAEDGLGLPIRVPVIVAKGMAEGPVVGITAALHGNELNGIPLIHRLIDELDVESLHGTLVAVPVANAPGFLLSQRGYSDGTDLNRVMPGKVNGSSPQVYAYNLVHRITRHFEYHLDLHTASRGRINSLYVRADLTDPRTARMARLQNPQIIVHNTSPGGSMRGASMQRGIPAITVEVGDPSRFQKRFVKNALIGVTNILSHLRMVPDEESTPEYTPVICSRSFWIFAKSGGILTVHPEVATWVRAGELIASVHSVFGDLEEEYFAPQDGVIVGKHVDPVCQTGNRILHLGVVEDALPAVVDDGHL
;
A
#
# COMPACT_ATOMS: atom_id res chain seq x y z
N MET A 1 -16.47 7.14 -20.51
CA MET A 1 -15.22 7.17 -21.33
C MET A 1 -14.97 5.75 -21.82
N LYS A 2 -14.73 5.51 -23.12
CA LYS A 2 -14.68 4.14 -23.66
C LYS A 2 -13.48 3.36 -23.11
N PHE A 3 -13.72 2.13 -22.65
CA PHE A 3 -12.77 1.14 -22.11
C PHE A 3 -11.39 1.10 -22.82
N GLU A 4 -11.36 1.29 -24.15
CA GLU A 4 -10.13 1.30 -24.95
C GLU A 4 -9.23 2.51 -24.70
N GLN A 5 -9.79 3.68 -24.35
CA GLN A 5 -9.01 4.89 -24.03
C GLN A 5 -8.38 4.79 -22.63
N GLN A 6 -8.93 4.01 -21.71
CA GLN A 6 -8.36 3.78 -20.38
C GLN A 6 -7.18 2.80 -20.39
N LEU A 7 -7.15 1.86 -21.33
CA LEU A 7 -5.99 0.97 -21.54
C LEU A 7 -4.74 1.71 -22.04
N ALA A 8 -4.91 2.86 -22.69
CA ALA A 8 -3.82 3.70 -23.17
C ALA A 8 -3.21 4.62 -22.07
N LEU A 9 -3.81 4.67 -20.88
CA LEU A 9 -3.47 5.62 -19.80
C LEU A 9 -2.57 5.04 -18.71
N ILE A 10 -1.82 3.96 -18.98
CA ILE A 10 -0.59 3.71 -18.23
C ILE A 10 0.36 4.81 -18.69
N THR A 11 0.40 5.91 -17.93
CA THR A 11 1.33 7.02 -18.12
C THR A 11 2.72 6.44 -18.06
N ILE A 12 3.26 6.23 -19.25
CA ILE A 12 4.65 6.01 -19.58
C ILE A 12 5.41 7.12 -18.83
N PRO A 13 6.15 6.80 -17.76
CA PRO A 13 6.83 7.83 -16.98
C PRO A 13 7.77 8.65 -17.88
N SER A 14 8.14 9.90 -17.53
CA SER A 14 8.89 10.80 -18.43
C SER A 14 10.23 10.24 -18.95
N TRP A 15 10.78 9.23 -18.29
CA TRP A 15 11.99 8.47 -18.61
C TRP A 15 11.73 7.11 -19.29
N ALA A 16 10.53 6.81 -19.75
CA ALA A 16 10.18 5.48 -20.24
C ALA A 16 10.90 5.08 -21.52
N GLU A 17 11.36 6.05 -22.30
CA GLU A 17 12.24 5.81 -23.45
C GLU A 17 13.57 5.14 -23.05
N HIS A 18 13.97 5.29 -21.78
CA HIS A 18 15.17 4.66 -21.22
C HIS A 18 14.91 3.26 -20.64
N TYR A 19 13.67 2.79 -20.60
CA TYR A 19 13.39 1.40 -20.27
C TYR A 19 13.76 0.48 -21.42
N LEU A 20 13.96 -0.79 -21.09
CA LEU A 20 14.11 -1.86 -22.06
C LEU A 20 12.90 -1.88 -23.01
N SER A 21 13.17 -1.66 -24.29
CA SER A 21 12.19 -1.74 -25.37
C SER A 21 11.83 -3.19 -25.64
N TYR A 22 10.93 -3.72 -24.82
CA TYR A 22 10.48 -5.11 -24.93
C TYR A 22 9.76 -5.38 -26.25
N LYS A 23 9.12 -4.35 -26.82
CA LYS A 23 8.40 -4.42 -28.10
C LYS A 23 9.38 -4.60 -29.26
N GLU A 24 10.37 -3.72 -29.41
CA GLU A 24 11.36 -3.79 -30.50
C GLU A 24 12.17 -5.09 -30.42
N LEU A 25 12.58 -5.49 -29.21
CA LEU A 25 13.28 -6.77 -29.02
C LEU A 25 12.42 -7.98 -29.42
N LYS A 26 11.11 -7.93 -29.19
CA LYS A 26 10.21 -8.98 -29.68
C LYS A 26 10.04 -8.93 -31.19
N GLU A 27 9.93 -7.74 -31.78
CA GLU A 27 9.81 -7.60 -33.23
C GLU A 27 11.04 -8.19 -33.94
N VAL A 28 12.25 -7.92 -33.44
CA VAL A 28 13.50 -8.55 -33.94
C VAL A 28 13.50 -10.07 -33.76
N LEU A 29 12.96 -10.59 -32.65
CA LEU A 29 12.85 -12.04 -32.44
C LEU A 29 11.88 -12.74 -33.40
N TYR A 30 10.92 -12.01 -33.97
CA TYR A 30 9.85 -12.56 -34.79
C TYR A 30 9.86 -12.08 -36.25
N SER A 31 10.78 -11.20 -36.64
CA SER A 31 10.85 -10.60 -37.98
C SER A 31 11.34 -11.58 -39.06
N ASP A 32 11.96 -12.69 -38.68
CA ASP A 32 12.45 -13.72 -39.60
C ASP A 32 11.70 -15.04 -39.38
N SER A 33 10.92 -15.46 -40.38
CA SER A 33 10.11 -16.69 -40.33
C SER A 33 10.95 -17.97 -40.26
N ASN A 34 12.23 -17.90 -40.64
CA ASN A 34 13.14 -19.05 -40.69
C ASN A 34 14.04 -19.19 -39.46
N LYS A 35 13.97 -18.25 -38.49
CA LYS A 35 14.71 -18.30 -37.20
C LYS A 35 16.18 -18.69 -37.38
N THR A 36 16.85 -17.94 -38.24
CA THR A 36 18.21 -18.23 -38.69
C THR A 36 19.25 -17.75 -37.67
N GLN A 37 20.52 -18.14 -37.86
CA GLN A 37 21.66 -17.62 -37.10
C GLN A 37 21.79 -16.08 -37.21
N GLU A 38 21.31 -15.48 -38.30
CA GLU A 38 21.25 -14.03 -38.47
C GLU A 38 20.23 -13.37 -37.52
N SER A 39 19.09 -14.01 -37.25
CA SER A 39 18.10 -13.51 -36.30
C SER A 39 18.66 -13.44 -34.87
N GLY A 40 19.46 -14.45 -34.47
CA GLY A 40 20.15 -14.46 -33.17
C GLY A 40 21.21 -13.36 -33.04
N SER A 41 21.96 -13.10 -34.11
CA SER A 41 22.95 -12.02 -34.16
C SER A 41 22.29 -10.63 -34.09
N CYS A 42 21.20 -10.43 -34.84
CA CYS A 42 20.42 -9.19 -34.82
C CYS A 42 19.82 -8.91 -33.44
N PHE A 43 19.19 -9.92 -32.81
CA PHE A 43 18.68 -9.80 -31.45
C PHE A 43 19.78 -9.44 -30.45
N THR A 44 20.94 -10.10 -30.55
CA THR A 44 22.09 -9.82 -29.68
C THR A 44 22.56 -8.38 -29.80
N ALA A 45 22.68 -7.86 -31.03
CA ALA A 45 23.08 -6.47 -31.28
C ALA A 45 22.07 -5.48 -30.68
N THR A 46 20.77 -5.67 -30.95
CA THR A 46 19.72 -4.80 -30.41
C THR A 46 19.65 -4.85 -28.89
N PHE A 47 19.76 -6.04 -28.30
CA PHE A 47 19.78 -6.20 -26.84
C PHE A 47 20.97 -5.47 -26.19
N LYS A 48 22.16 -5.55 -26.80
CA LYS A 48 23.35 -4.84 -26.31
C LYS A 48 23.20 -3.33 -26.38
N THR A 49 22.61 -2.80 -27.45
CA THR A 49 22.28 -1.37 -27.56
C THR A 49 21.33 -0.93 -26.45
N GLU A 50 20.29 -1.72 -26.18
CA GLU A 50 19.30 -1.39 -25.16
C GLU A 50 19.88 -1.39 -23.74
N ILE A 51 20.68 -2.40 -23.37
CA ILE A 51 21.31 -2.42 -22.03
C ILE A 51 22.36 -1.32 -21.86
N ALA A 52 23.04 -0.90 -22.94
CA ALA A 52 23.96 0.23 -22.91
C ALA A 52 23.22 1.56 -22.70
N LYS A 53 22.08 1.76 -23.37
CA LYS A 53 21.18 2.90 -23.16
C LYS A 53 20.73 2.99 -21.70
N ILE A 54 20.23 1.87 -21.15
CA ILE A 54 19.78 1.77 -19.75
C ILE A 54 20.92 2.13 -18.80
N ASN A 55 22.11 1.54 -19.00
CA ASN A 55 23.24 1.75 -18.10
C ASN A 55 23.74 3.20 -18.11
N LYS A 56 23.87 3.79 -19.30
CA LYS A 56 24.31 5.19 -19.44
C LYS A 56 23.38 6.14 -18.69
N TRP A 57 22.08 5.99 -18.93
CA TRP A 57 21.08 6.83 -18.27
C TRP A 57 21.09 6.65 -16.74
N TYR A 58 21.23 5.41 -16.26
CA TYR A 58 21.36 5.14 -14.82
C TYR A 58 22.58 5.83 -14.21
N GLU A 59 23.75 5.76 -14.85
CA GLU A 59 24.98 6.39 -14.35
C GLU A 59 24.84 7.91 -14.23
N GLU A 60 24.15 8.55 -15.17
CA GLU A 60 23.84 9.99 -15.13
C GLU A 60 22.93 10.34 -13.94
N GLN A 61 21.89 9.52 -13.68
CA GLN A 61 20.98 9.74 -12.56
C GLN A 61 21.64 9.47 -11.21
N GLU A 62 22.42 8.40 -11.09
CA GLU A 62 23.16 8.06 -9.88
C GLU A 62 24.13 9.18 -9.50
N ALA A 63 24.92 9.67 -10.47
CA ALA A 63 25.85 10.78 -10.26
C ALA A 63 25.13 12.07 -9.84
N SER A 64 23.99 12.38 -10.48
CA SER A 64 23.16 13.54 -10.14
C SER A 64 22.62 13.45 -8.71
N ALA A 65 22.09 12.29 -8.31
CA ALA A 65 21.55 12.07 -6.99
C ALA A 65 22.64 12.12 -5.91
N GLN A 66 23.81 11.55 -6.18
CA GLN A 66 24.95 11.59 -5.27
C GLN A 66 25.45 13.02 -5.06
N ALA A 67 25.63 13.80 -6.13
CA ALA A 67 26.02 15.20 -6.02
C ALA A 67 25.00 16.02 -5.22
N LYS A 68 23.70 15.76 -5.42
CA LYS A 68 22.65 16.44 -4.68
C LYS A 68 22.62 16.05 -3.20
N LEU A 69 22.91 14.78 -2.89
CA LEU A 69 23.02 14.32 -1.51
C LEU A 69 24.16 15.03 -0.77
N GLU A 70 25.33 15.12 -1.38
CA GLU A 70 26.50 15.81 -0.83
C GLU A 70 26.22 17.31 -0.63
N GLU A 71 25.60 17.96 -1.62
CA GLU A 71 25.18 19.36 -1.53
C GLU A 71 24.26 19.60 -0.34
N LEU A 72 23.20 18.79 -0.20
CA LEU A 72 22.24 18.94 0.88
C LEU A 72 22.86 18.62 2.24
N GLN A 73 23.70 17.59 2.35
CA GLN A 73 24.42 17.29 3.58
C GLN A 73 25.30 18.46 4.03
N GLY A 74 25.97 19.14 3.10
CA GLY A 74 26.80 20.32 3.38
C GLY A 74 26.00 21.58 3.74
N GLN A 75 24.76 21.69 3.26
CA GLN A 75 23.88 22.84 3.56
C GLN A 75 23.29 22.79 4.96
N TRP A 76 23.03 21.60 5.50
CA TRP A 76 22.33 21.47 6.78
C TRP A 76 23.15 22.02 7.96
N ARG A 77 22.54 22.92 8.73
CA ARG A 77 23.03 23.34 10.06
C ARG A 77 21.89 23.36 11.06
N ALA A 78 22.17 22.95 12.30
CA ALA A 78 21.16 22.88 13.36
C ALA A 78 20.61 24.27 13.77
N ASP A 79 21.33 25.35 13.45
CA ASP A 79 21.01 26.74 13.74
C ASP A 79 20.39 27.50 12.56
N MET A 80 20.08 26.82 11.44
CA MET A 80 19.38 27.43 10.30
C MET A 80 18.01 27.98 10.72
N ASP A 81 17.60 29.10 10.12
CA ASP A 81 16.25 29.61 10.28
C ASP A 81 15.21 28.64 9.68
N ARG A 82 13.97 28.73 10.17
CA ARG A 82 12.89 27.81 9.82
C ARG A 82 12.59 27.76 8.31
N GLY A 83 12.63 28.91 7.63
CA GLY A 83 12.35 28.97 6.19
C GLY A 83 13.43 28.21 5.39
N SER A 84 14.69 28.39 5.76
CA SER A 84 15.81 27.67 5.15
C SER A 84 15.79 26.16 5.46
N GLN A 85 15.34 25.77 6.66
CA GLN A 85 15.14 24.37 7.01
C GLN A 85 14.03 23.72 6.17
N ASP A 86 12.92 24.42 5.92
CA ASP A 86 11.80 23.87 5.15
C ASP A 86 12.15 23.72 3.66
N ILE A 87 12.89 24.68 3.09
CA ILE A 87 13.44 24.56 1.72
C ILE A 87 14.37 23.33 1.63
N TRP A 88 15.24 23.16 2.61
CA TRP A 88 16.15 22.01 2.66
C TRP A 88 15.37 20.70 2.75
N LYS A 89 14.37 20.61 3.64
CA LYS A 89 13.52 19.42 3.81
C LYS A 89 12.85 19.06 2.49
N ALA A 90 12.24 20.03 1.80
CA ALA A 90 11.58 19.81 0.51
C ALA A 90 12.55 19.29 -0.56
N GLN A 91 13.77 19.87 -0.64
CA GLN A 91 14.79 19.40 -1.58
C GLN A 91 15.29 17.99 -1.25
N PHE A 92 15.44 17.67 0.04
CA PHE A 92 15.87 16.34 0.48
C PHE A 92 14.79 15.27 0.25
N THR A 93 13.53 15.59 0.49
CA THR A 93 12.39 14.71 0.18
C THR A 93 12.33 14.40 -1.32
N ARG A 94 12.56 15.41 -2.19
CA ARG A 94 12.64 15.19 -3.65
C ARG A 94 13.79 14.25 -4.03
N LEU A 95 14.96 14.41 -3.40
CA LEU A 95 16.09 13.51 -3.60
C LEU A 95 15.76 12.07 -3.18
N LEU A 96 15.13 11.88 -2.02
CA LEU A 96 14.70 10.54 -1.58
C LEU A 96 13.72 9.91 -2.58
N GLN A 97 12.76 10.68 -3.09
CA GLN A 97 11.83 10.20 -4.11
C GLN A 97 12.56 9.85 -5.42
N GLN A 98 13.54 10.64 -5.86
CA GLN A 98 14.36 10.35 -7.03
C GLN A 98 15.13 9.03 -6.89
N LEU A 99 15.74 8.79 -5.72
CA LEU A 99 16.46 7.55 -5.43
C LEU A 99 15.54 6.32 -5.39
N GLU A 100 14.35 6.46 -4.81
CA GLU A 100 13.37 5.37 -4.79
C GLU A 100 12.85 5.04 -6.20
N ASN A 101 12.63 6.08 -7.01
CA ASN A 101 12.32 5.92 -8.42
C ASN A 101 13.46 5.14 -9.11
N LEU A 102 14.72 5.56 -8.94
CA LEU A 102 15.87 4.91 -9.58
C LEU A 102 15.96 3.40 -9.25
N ALA A 103 15.65 3.02 -8.00
CA ALA A 103 15.55 1.62 -7.60
C ALA A 103 14.44 0.85 -8.33
N ASP A 104 13.26 1.46 -8.51
CA ASP A 104 12.15 0.86 -9.29
C ASP A 104 12.54 0.68 -10.77
N PHE A 105 13.23 1.67 -11.35
CA PHE A 105 13.80 1.59 -12.71
C PHE A 105 14.75 0.41 -12.86
N THR A 106 15.67 0.24 -11.90
CA THR A 106 16.61 -0.89 -11.85
C THR A 106 15.88 -2.23 -11.85
N GLN A 107 14.90 -2.41 -10.95
CA GLN A 107 14.16 -3.67 -10.83
C GLN A 107 13.35 -4.00 -12.10
N ALA A 108 12.69 -3.01 -12.67
CA ALA A 108 11.88 -3.18 -13.87
C ALA A 108 12.74 -3.62 -15.06
N ASN A 109 13.89 -2.97 -15.29
CA ASN A 109 14.81 -3.30 -16.38
C ASN A 109 15.47 -4.66 -16.19
N LEU A 110 15.89 -5.03 -14.98
CA LEU A 110 16.41 -6.36 -14.67
C LEU A 110 15.37 -7.46 -14.95
N THR A 111 14.12 -7.21 -14.56
CA THR A 111 13.00 -8.12 -14.83
C THR A 111 12.74 -8.25 -16.32
N GLY A 112 12.72 -7.13 -17.04
CA GLY A 112 12.57 -7.09 -18.50
C GLY A 112 13.66 -7.89 -19.22
N CYS A 113 14.93 -7.66 -18.86
CA CYS A 113 16.08 -8.35 -19.44
C CYS A 113 15.97 -9.87 -19.23
N ARG A 114 15.64 -10.30 -18.02
CA ARG A 114 15.45 -11.73 -17.71
C ARG A 114 14.30 -12.33 -18.51
N LYS A 115 13.19 -11.62 -18.66
CA LYS A 115 12.02 -12.10 -19.42
C LYS A 115 12.32 -12.21 -20.91
N ILE A 116 12.98 -11.22 -21.52
CA ILE A 116 13.25 -11.22 -22.96
C ILE A 116 14.32 -12.25 -23.32
N LEU A 117 15.36 -12.43 -22.50
CA LEU A 117 16.39 -13.44 -22.75
C LEU A 117 15.82 -14.87 -22.66
N LYS A 118 15.00 -15.17 -21.65
CA LYS A 118 14.27 -16.46 -21.58
C LYS A 118 13.34 -16.68 -22.78
N LYS A 119 12.76 -15.61 -23.30
CA LYS A 119 11.91 -15.67 -24.49
C LYS A 119 12.76 -15.96 -25.74
N ALA A 120 13.92 -15.31 -25.86
CA ALA A 120 14.88 -15.56 -26.93
C ALA A 120 15.38 -17.00 -26.92
N ASP A 121 15.70 -17.56 -25.73
CA ASP A 121 16.06 -18.99 -25.58
C ASP A 121 15.01 -19.91 -26.22
N LYS A 122 13.74 -19.65 -25.93
CA LYS A 122 12.60 -20.44 -26.45
C LYS A 122 12.40 -20.26 -27.96
N VAL A 123 12.63 -19.06 -28.48
CA VAL A 123 12.31 -18.73 -29.88
C VAL A 123 13.42 -19.19 -30.82
N LEU A 124 14.68 -18.94 -30.45
CA LEU A 124 15.87 -19.21 -31.26
C LEU A 124 16.45 -20.61 -31.02
N GLY A 125 16.14 -21.25 -29.89
CA GLY A 125 16.72 -22.55 -29.51
C GLY A 125 18.18 -22.45 -29.03
N GLU A 126 18.70 -21.24 -28.85
CA GLU A 126 20.06 -20.96 -28.40
C GLU A 126 20.07 -20.45 -26.95
N PRO A 127 21.13 -20.69 -26.15
CA PRO A 127 21.17 -20.32 -24.73
C PRO A 127 21.51 -18.83 -24.51
N MET A 128 20.72 -17.92 -25.09
CA MET A 128 20.86 -16.46 -24.97
C MET A 128 20.95 -15.98 -23.52
N MET A 129 20.14 -16.53 -22.61
CA MET A 129 20.20 -16.21 -21.19
C MET A 129 21.59 -16.50 -20.60
N ARG A 130 22.21 -17.63 -20.95
CA ARG A 130 23.55 -17.98 -20.47
C ARG A 130 24.62 -17.07 -21.06
N MET A 131 24.44 -16.66 -22.32
CA MET A 131 25.40 -15.84 -23.05
C MET A 131 25.40 -14.37 -22.62
N LEU A 132 24.21 -13.77 -22.49
CA LEU A 132 24.06 -12.32 -22.35
C LEU A 132 23.80 -11.87 -20.91
N TRP A 133 23.27 -12.74 -20.04
CA TRP A 133 23.02 -12.37 -18.63
C TRP A 133 24.28 -11.93 -17.86
N PRO A 134 25.46 -12.57 -18.05
CA PRO A 134 26.69 -12.09 -17.41
C PRO A 134 27.06 -10.66 -17.80
N GLU A 135 26.76 -10.22 -19.03
CA GLU A 135 26.99 -8.84 -19.47
C GLU A 135 26.07 -7.87 -18.73
N VAL A 136 24.77 -8.22 -18.59
CA VAL A 136 23.80 -7.42 -17.82
C VAL A 136 24.27 -7.24 -16.38
N THR A 137 24.62 -8.33 -15.68
CA THR A 137 25.00 -8.27 -14.25
C THR A 137 26.29 -7.50 -13.95
N ARG A 138 27.11 -7.20 -14.97
CA ARG A 138 28.32 -6.39 -14.82
C ARG A 138 28.06 -4.89 -14.91
N LEU A 139 26.94 -4.50 -15.52
CA LEU A 139 26.56 -3.10 -15.70
C LEU A 139 26.23 -2.45 -14.36
N ARG A 140 26.46 -1.14 -14.27
CA ARG A 140 26.29 -0.37 -13.03
C ARG A 140 24.86 -0.45 -12.52
N PHE A 141 23.87 -0.28 -13.38
CA PHE A 141 22.45 -0.37 -13.01
C PHE A 141 22.05 -1.74 -12.44
N ALA A 142 22.79 -2.81 -12.77
CA ALA A 142 22.48 -4.16 -12.33
C ALA A 142 23.15 -4.54 -11.00
N LYS A 143 24.02 -3.68 -10.46
CA LYS A 143 24.67 -3.92 -9.17
C LYS A 143 23.66 -3.64 -8.06
N SER A 144 23.11 -4.71 -7.49
CA SER A 144 21.99 -4.73 -6.54
C SER A 144 22.15 -3.88 -5.26
N GLU A 145 23.35 -3.38 -4.98
CA GLU A 145 23.65 -2.64 -3.75
C GLU A 145 23.84 -1.13 -3.98
N ALA A 146 23.98 -0.66 -5.21
CA ALA A 146 24.30 0.75 -5.48
C ALA A 146 23.18 1.71 -5.04
N ASP A 147 21.96 1.47 -5.51
CA ASP A 147 20.78 2.24 -5.12
C ASP A 147 20.48 2.10 -3.62
N GLU A 148 20.61 0.88 -3.07
CA GLU A 148 20.30 0.62 -1.65
C GLU A 148 21.28 1.30 -0.70
N VAL A 149 22.57 1.37 -1.07
CA VAL A 149 23.60 2.07 -0.30
C VAL A 149 23.34 3.57 -0.32
N LEU A 150 23.11 4.16 -1.50
CA LEU A 150 22.86 5.59 -1.62
C LEU A 150 21.55 6.01 -0.92
N LEU A 151 20.50 5.19 -1.03
CA LEU A 151 19.25 5.38 -0.31
C LEU A 151 19.43 5.24 1.21
N ARG A 152 20.29 4.32 1.67
CA ARG A 152 20.62 4.17 3.10
C ARG A 152 21.37 5.40 3.61
N GLU A 153 22.36 5.89 2.87
CA GLU A 153 23.12 7.09 3.21
C GLU A 153 22.23 8.33 3.28
N ALA A 154 21.34 8.51 2.30
CA ALA A 154 20.36 9.58 2.31
C ALA A 154 19.42 9.50 3.53
N ARG A 155 18.89 8.30 3.84
CA ARG A 155 18.04 8.09 5.02
C ARG A 155 18.78 8.31 6.34
N GLU A 156 20.06 7.95 6.43
CA GLU A 156 20.87 8.20 7.61
C GLU A 156 21.13 9.70 7.81
N ALA A 157 21.43 10.44 6.74
CA ALA A 157 21.57 11.89 6.80
C ALA A 157 20.26 12.56 7.23
N TRP A 158 19.13 12.12 6.68
CA TRP A 158 17.80 12.59 7.09
C TRP A 158 17.52 12.31 8.58
N ARG A 159 17.93 11.16 9.11
CA ARG A 159 17.75 10.84 10.54
C ARG A 159 18.68 11.65 11.45
N LYS A 160 19.93 11.85 11.03
CA LYS A 160 20.93 12.63 11.79
C LYS A 160 20.50 14.07 12.01
N ARG A 161 19.68 14.66 11.13
CA ARG A 161 19.07 16.00 11.32
C ARG A 161 18.24 16.11 12.61
N THR A 162 17.60 15.01 13.01
CA THR A 162 16.70 14.90 14.18
C THR A 162 17.36 14.22 15.38
N ALA A 163 18.60 13.75 15.23
CA ALA A 163 19.25 12.97 16.27
C ALA A 163 19.74 13.89 17.40
N VAL A 164 19.09 13.79 18.57
CA VAL A 164 19.73 14.14 19.85
C VAL A 164 20.99 13.27 19.98
N PRO A 165 22.15 13.80 20.42
CA PRO A 165 23.41 13.06 20.40
C PRO A 165 23.30 11.74 21.18
N ILE A 166 23.50 10.62 20.50
CA ILE A 166 23.61 9.30 21.14
C ILE A 166 25.11 9.04 21.36
N VAL A 167 25.49 8.90 22.63
CA VAL A 167 26.84 8.55 23.09
C VAL A 167 27.28 7.21 22.46
N GLN A 168 28.57 7.14 22.09
CA GLN A 168 29.19 6.04 21.37
C GLN A 168 29.00 4.68 22.03
N ALA A 169 28.77 3.68 21.18
CA ALA A 169 28.54 2.29 21.54
C ALA A 169 29.80 1.64 22.12
N GLY A 170 29.74 1.40 23.43
CA GLY A 170 30.58 0.47 24.14
C GLY A 170 29.88 0.16 25.45
N GLU A 171 29.59 -1.12 25.67
CA GLU A 171 29.13 -1.69 26.95
C GLU A 171 27.61 -1.75 27.22
N THR A 172 27.17 -3.01 27.21
CA THR A 172 26.15 -3.60 28.07
C THR A 172 24.74 -3.75 27.48
N LEU A 173 24.30 -5.00 27.52
CA LEU A 173 22.95 -5.54 27.36
C LEU A 173 21.97 -4.99 28.41
N ALA A 174 22.08 -3.72 28.80
CA ALA A 174 21.03 -3.01 29.50
C ALA A 174 19.89 -2.88 28.49
N ARG A 175 18.84 -3.71 28.65
CA ARG A 175 17.56 -3.53 27.99
C ARG A 175 17.29 -2.02 27.91
N ARG A 176 17.18 -1.48 26.70
CA ARG A 176 16.65 -0.12 26.50
C ARG A 176 15.32 -0.11 27.24
N ILE A 177 15.30 0.45 28.46
CA ILE A 177 14.06 0.73 29.17
C ILE A 177 13.42 1.81 28.32
N SER A 178 12.62 1.38 27.36
CA SER A 178 11.75 2.28 26.63
C SER A 178 10.95 3.03 27.69
N PRO A 179 10.75 4.35 27.56
CA PRO A 179 9.99 5.11 28.54
C PRO A 179 8.67 4.39 28.81
N VAL A 180 8.32 4.25 30.09
CA VAL A 180 7.10 3.56 30.50
C VAL A 180 5.92 4.28 29.87
N VAL A 181 5.27 3.63 28.91
CA VAL A 181 4.06 4.15 28.26
C VAL A 181 2.89 3.93 29.23
N SER A 182 2.24 5.01 29.64
CA SER A 182 1.11 4.95 30.58
C SER A 182 -0.10 4.25 29.97
N THR A 183 -0.98 3.74 30.84
CA THR A 183 -2.28 3.17 30.45
C THR A 183 -3.39 4.10 30.93
N VAL A 184 -4.36 4.37 30.06
CA VAL A 184 -5.60 5.09 30.37
C VAL A 184 -6.81 4.22 30.02
N THR A 185 -7.94 4.49 30.64
CA THR A 185 -9.22 3.83 30.30
C THR A 185 -9.93 4.50 29.14
N GLU A 186 -9.68 5.78 28.91
CA GLU A 186 -10.31 6.58 27.86
C GLU A 186 -9.33 7.62 27.34
N LEU A 187 -9.42 7.93 26.04
CA LEU A 187 -8.58 8.94 25.42
C LEU A 187 -9.09 10.35 25.77
N ASP A 188 -8.24 11.16 26.39
CA ASP A 188 -8.50 12.59 26.58
C ASP A 188 -7.50 13.41 25.76
N LEU A 189 -7.95 13.95 24.62
CA LEU A 189 -7.11 14.74 23.73
C LEU A 189 -6.60 16.05 24.36
N GLN A 190 -7.28 16.56 25.39
CA GLN A 190 -6.85 17.78 26.08
C GLN A 190 -5.64 17.53 26.99
N SER A 191 -5.51 16.32 27.52
CA SER A 191 -4.37 15.92 28.39
C SER A 191 -3.01 15.88 27.68
N PHE A 192 -2.99 15.80 26.33
CA PHE A 192 -1.74 15.74 25.57
C PHE A 192 -1.20 17.14 25.25
N PRO A 193 0.12 17.35 25.39
CA PRO A 193 0.77 18.62 25.03
C PRO A 193 0.80 18.84 23.52
N GLY A 194 0.59 20.08 23.08
CA GLY A 194 0.79 20.49 21.69
C GLY A 194 2.27 20.50 21.28
N GLY A 195 2.51 20.36 19.98
CA GLY A 195 3.86 20.23 19.40
C GLY A 195 4.57 18.92 19.76
N LYS A 196 3.83 17.87 20.16
CA LYS A 196 4.43 16.60 20.60
C LYS A 196 3.71 15.37 20.08
N VAL A 197 4.50 14.33 19.81
CA VAL A 197 4.02 12.96 19.62
C VAL A 197 4.02 12.26 20.96
N SER A 198 2.83 11.87 21.42
CA SER A 198 2.61 11.12 22.65
C SER A 198 2.22 9.68 22.34
N ARG A 199 2.59 8.75 23.22
CA ARG A 199 2.22 7.34 23.14
C ARG A 199 1.47 6.98 24.41
N VAL A 200 0.37 6.25 24.27
CA VAL A 200 -0.45 5.80 25.38
C VAL A 200 -1.04 4.43 25.08
N TRP A 201 -1.22 3.62 26.10
CA TRP A 201 -2.05 2.42 26.02
C TRP A 201 -3.48 2.77 26.42
N VAL A 202 -4.47 2.40 25.61
CA VAL A 202 -5.88 2.52 25.99
C VAL A 202 -6.41 1.14 26.33
N ALA A 203 -6.87 0.94 27.56
CA ALA A 203 -7.49 -0.30 28.00
C ALA A 203 -8.91 -0.41 27.42
N LEU A 204 -9.20 -1.51 26.73
CA LEU A 204 -10.49 -1.76 26.09
C LEU A 204 -11.30 -2.88 26.74
N ALA A 205 -10.63 -3.82 27.42
CA ALA A 205 -11.25 -4.93 28.13
C ALA A 205 -10.25 -5.51 29.15
N GLU A 206 -10.64 -6.57 29.83
CA GLU A 206 -9.77 -7.38 30.69
C GLU A 206 -9.72 -8.82 30.16
N ASP A 207 -8.60 -9.51 30.35
CA ASP A 207 -8.44 -10.91 30.00
C ASP A 207 -8.86 -11.85 31.14
N GLY A 208 -8.70 -13.16 30.95
CA GLY A 208 -9.08 -14.18 31.94
C GLY A 208 -8.27 -14.14 33.25
N LEU A 209 -7.19 -13.34 33.32
CA LEU A 209 -6.41 -13.11 34.52
C LEU A 209 -6.78 -11.77 35.20
N GLY A 210 -7.76 -11.04 34.67
CA GLY A 210 -8.11 -9.71 35.14
C GLY A 210 -7.10 -8.64 34.74
N LEU A 211 -6.26 -8.89 33.73
CA LEU A 211 -5.29 -7.92 33.23
C LEU A 211 -5.87 -7.12 32.06
N PRO A 212 -5.55 -5.82 31.93
CA PRO A 212 -6.13 -4.99 30.89
C PRO A 212 -5.60 -5.38 29.50
N ILE A 213 -6.53 -5.70 28.60
CA ILE A 213 -6.30 -5.79 27.16
C ILE A 213 -6.25 -4.36 26.63
N ARG A 214 -5.08 -3.99 26.09
CA ARG A 214 -4.75 -2.63 25.69
C ARG A 214 -4.45 -2.54 24.21
N VAL A 215 -4.79 -1.40 23.61
CA VAL A 215 -4.36 -1.05 22.25
C VAL A 215 -3.35 0.09 22.29
N PRO A 216 -2.32 0.08 21.42
CA PRO A 216 -1.38 1.18 21.33
C PRO A 216 -2.06 2.34 20.60
N VAL A 217 -1.98 3.54 21.19
CA VAL A 217 -2.46 4.78 20.57
C VAL A 217 -1.31 5.77 20.53
N ILE A 218 -1.10 6.35 19.36
CA ILE A 218 -0.14 7.42 19.10
C ILE A 218 -0.94 8.70 18.84
N VAL A 219 -0.66 9.75 19.58
CA VAL A 219 -1.31 11.06 19.45
C VAL A 219 -0.24 12.07 19.04
N ALA A 220 -0.28 12.53 17.80
CA ALA A 220 0.50 13.67 17.35
C ALA A 220 -0.39 14.91 17.41
N LYS A 221 -0.13 15.80 18.38
CA LYS A 221 -0.93 17.00 18.60
C LYS A 221 -0.13 18.22 18.20
N GLY A 222 -0.69 18.99 17.27
CA GLY A 222 -0.13 20.21 16.74
C GLY A 222 -0.05 21.35 17.75
N MET A 223 0.64 22.43 17.39
CA MET A 223 0.60 23.68 18.17
C MET A 223 -0.59 24.56 17.82
N ALA A 224 -1.12 24.44 16.59
CA ALA A 224 -2.28 25.18 16.14
C ALA A 224 -3.54 24.32 16.17
N GLU A 225 -4.68 24.97 16.34
CA GLU A 225 -6.00 24.34 16.22
C GLU A 225 -6.24 23.81 14.80
N GLY A 226 -7.03 22.73 14.71
CA GLY A 226 -7.35 22.04 13.46
C GLY A 226 -8.10 20.74 13.74
N PRO A 227 -8.44 19.97 12.71
CA PRO A 227 -9.30 18.81 12.87
C PRO A 227 -8.59 17.64 13.57
N VAL A 228 -9.39 16.70 14.08
CA VAL A 228 -8.92 15.40 14.57
C VAL A 228 -9.05 14.34 13.49
N VAL A 229 -7.93 13.87 12.95
CA VAL A 229 -7.89 12.74 12.00
C VAL A 229 -7.53 11.46 12.75
N GLY A 230 -8.40 10.46 12.65
CA GLY A 230 -8.18 9.12 13.17
C GLY A 230 -7.68 8.16 12.10
N ILE A 231 -6.68 7.33 12.42
CA ILE A 231 -6.21 6.23 11.58
C ILE A 231 -6.19 4.94 12.38
N THR A 232 -6.88 3.91 11.92
CA THR A 232 -6.85 2.57 12.53
C THR A 232 -6.20 1.56 11.59
N ALA A 233 -5.45 0.62 12.16
CA ALA A 233 -4.88 -0.50 11.44
C ALA A 233 -5.01 -1.79 12.25
N ALA A 234 -4.85 -2.92 11.57
CA ALA A 234 -4.93 -4.26 12.16
C ALA A 234 -6.19 -4.47 13.03
N LEU A 235 -7.34 -3.98 12.54
CA LEU A 235 -8.65 -4.37 13.08
C LEU A 235 -8.87 -5.88 12.85
N HIS A 236 -8.43 -6.37 11.70
CA HIS A 236 -8.10 -7.77 11.52
C HIS A 236 -6.62 -7.97 11.89
N GLY A 237 -6.36 -8.83 12.87
CA GLY A 237 -5.02 -8.96 13.46
C GLY A 237 -3.92 -9.45 12.52
N ASN A 238 -4.29 -10.03 11.38
CA ASN A 238 -3.37 -10.53 10.35
C ASN A 238 -3.20 -9.58 9.14
N GLU A 239 -3.75 -8.37 9.19
CA GLU A 239 -3.67 -7.36 8.13
C GLU A 239 -2.68 -6.25 8.53
N LEU A 240 -1.43 -6.40 8.07
CA LEU A 240 -0.29 -5.77 8.74
C LEU A 240 0.21 -4.48 8.08
N ASN A 241 -0.12 -4.20 6.81
CA ASN A 241 0.46 -3.08 6.06
C ASN A 241 0.12 -1.69 6.63
N GLY A 242 -0.98 -1.55 7.38
CA GLY A 242 -1.32 -0.28 8.05
C GLY A 242 -0.36 0.11 9.19
N ILE A 243 0.28 -0.86 9.85
CA ILE A 243 1.22 -0.62 10.96
C ILE A 243 2.45 0.18 10.51
N PRO A 244 3.26 -0.29 9.52
CA PRO A 244 4.42 0.46 9.07
C PRO A 244 4.04 1.76 8.36
N LEU A 245 2.83 1.87 7.79
CA LEU A 245 2.31 3.13 7.27
C LEU A 245 2.18 4.17 8.38
N ILE A 246 1.48 3.81 9.48
CA ILE A 246 1.32 4.70 10.63
C ILE A 246 2.68 5.09 11.22
N HIS A 247 3.60 4.14 11.37
CA HIS A 247 4.93 4.45 11.92
C HIS A 247 5.69 5.44 11.04
N ARG A 248 5.70 5.23 9.71
CA ARG A 248 6.36 6.17 8.79
C ARG A 248 5.70 7.54 8.79
N LEU A 249 4.38 7.60 8.79
CA LEU A 249 3.63 8.85 8.87
C LEU A 249 4.05 9.64 10.12
N ILE A 250 4.09 9.00 11.28
CA ILE A 250 4.48 9.65 12.53
C ILE A 250 5.96 10.06 12.53
N ASP A 251 6.85 9.26 11.95
CA ASP A 251 8.28 9.57 11.86
C ASP A 251 8.58 10.72 10.88
N GLU A 252 7.78 10.89 9.83
CA GLU A 252 7.92 11.93 8.81
C GLU A 252 7.20 13.24 9.17
N LEU A 253 6.22 13.17 10.08
CA LEU A 253 5.41 14.30 10.49
C LEU A 253 6.18 15.31 11.35
N ASP A 254 6.19 16.56 10.91
CA ASP A 254 6.62 17.70 11.73
C ASP A 254 5.47 18.14 12.65
N VAL A 255 5.42 17.57 13.85
CA VAL A 255 4.32 17.80 14.80
C VAL A 255 4.22 19.25 15.30
N GLU A 256 5.29 20.04 15.23
CA GLU A 256 5.26 21.45 15.62
C GLU A 256 4.58 22.33 14.57
N SER A 257 4.59 21.92 13.29
CA SER A 257 3.86 22.59 12.21
C SER A 257 2.48 21.99 11.93
N LEU A 258 2.14 20.86 12.56
CA LEU A 258 0.82 20.25 12.46
C LEU A 258 -0.27 21.20 12.98
N HIS A 259 -1.37 21.33 12.23
CA HIS A 259 -2.61 21.93 12.70
C HIS A 259 -3.61 20.84 13.08
N GLY A 260 -4.13 20.87 14.30
CA GLY A 260 -5.05 19.86 14.82
C GLY A 260 -4.34 18.65 15.43
N THR A 261 -4.98 17.47 15.35
CA THR A 261 -4.48 16.26 16.02
C THR A 261 -4.61 15.05 15.11
N LEU A 262 -3.54 14.27 15.00
CA LEU A 262 -3.55 12.94 14.40
C LEU A 262 -3.58 11.88 15.51
N VAL A 263 -4.60 11.03 15.52
CA VAL A 263 -4.74 9.90 16.44
C VAL A 263 -4.60 8.60 15.64
N ALA A 264 -3.52 7.87 15.87
CA ALA A 264 -3.26 6.62 15.18
C ALA A 264 -3.32 5.42 16.13
N VAL A 265 -4.00 4.35 15.71
CA VAL A 265 -4.12 3.08 16.41
C VAL A 265 -3.47 1.99 15.55
N PRO A 266 -2.16 1.72 15.70
CA PRO A 266 -1.45 0.72 14.89
C PRO A 266 -2.07 -0.68 14.98
N VAL A 267 -2.57 -1.05 16.15
CA VAL A 267 -3.19 -2.36 16.39
C VAL A 267 -4.52 -2.18 17.09
N ALA A 268 -5.61 -2.13 16.32
CA ALA A 268 -6.97 -1.96 16.83
C ALA A 268 -7.55 -3.24 17.45
N ASN A 269 -7.05 -4.42 17.06
CA ASN A 269 -7.44 -5.72 17.62
C ASN A 269 -6.21 -6.45 18.19
N ALA A 270 -5.83 -6.09 19.41
CA ALA A 270 -4.67 -6.68 20.07
C ALA A 270 -4.78 -8.21 20.23
N PRO A 271 -5.93 -8.79 20.64
CA PRO A 271 -6.05 -10.25 20.74
C PRO A 271 -5.90 -10.96 19.40
N GLY A 272 -6.54 -10.46 18.34
CA GLY A 272 -6.41 -11.02 16.99
C GLY A 272 -4.98 -10.92 16.47
N PHE A 273 -4.31 -9.80 16.72
CA PHE A 273 -2.92 -9.58 16.32
C PHE A 273 -1.95 -10.56 17.01
N LEU A 274 -2.08 -10.75 18.32
CA LEU A 274 -1.26 -11.70 19.08
C LEU A 274 -1.45 -13.15 18.59
N LEU A 275 -2.65 -13.49 18.13
CA LEU A 275 -2.98 -14.79 17.56
C LEU A 275 -2.70 -14.89 16.04
N SER A 276 -2.21 -13.81 15.41
CA SER A 276 -1.98 -13.74 13.96
C SER A 276 -3.21 -14.13 13.13
N GLN A 277 -4.41 -13.76 13.61
CA GLN A 277 -5.68 -14.15 13.00
C GLN A 277 -6.56 -12.94 12.64
N ARG A 278 -7.57 -13.20 11.80
CA ARG A 278 -8.51 -12.16 11.36
C ARG A 278 -9.40 -11.67 12.50
N GLY A 279 -10.02 -12.59 13.22
CA GLY A 279 -11.02 -12.28 14.24
C GLY A 279 -10.41 -11.86 15.58
N TYR A 280 -11.30 -11.55 16.52
CA TYR A 280 -11.02 -11.47 17.95
C TYR A 280 -10.56 -12.84 18.50
N SER A 281 -10.27 -12.98 19.79
CA SER A 281 -9.76 -14.22 20.37
C SER A 281 -10.65 -15.45 20.15
N ASP A 282 -11.97 -15.26 20.07
CA ASP A 282 -12.97 -16.31 19.80
C ASP A 282 -13.26 -16.51 18.29
N GLY A 283 -12.54 -15.83 17.41
CA GLY A 283 -12.73 -15.87 15.97
C GLY A 283 -13.77 -14.90 15.42
N THR A 284 -14.50 -14.16 16.27
CA THR A 284 -15.49 -13.16 15.83
C THR A 284 -14.82 -12.07 14.99
N ASP A 285 -15.34 -11.81 13.78
CA ASP A 285 -14.91 -10.68 12.98
C ASP A 285 -15.42 -9.37 13.62
N LEU A 286 -14.51 -8.59 14.22
CA LEU A 286 -14.85 -7.32 14.87
C LEU A 286 -15.54 -6.36 13.89
N ASN A 287 -15.21 -6.44 12.60
CA ASN A 287 -15.79 -5.60 11.55
C ASN A 287 -17.20 -6.07 11.10
N ARG A 288 -17.84 -6.94 11.90
CA ARG A 288 -19.26 -7.34 11.78
C ARG A 288 -20.08 -7.05 13.03
N VAL A 289 -19.46 -6.55 14.10
CA VAL A 289 -20.12 -6.31 15.39
C VAL A 289 -20.03 -4.86 15.87
N MET A 290 -19.48 -3.95 15.06
CA MET A 290 -19.41 -2.52 15.38
C MET A 290 -20.81 -1.88 15.43
N PRO A 291 -21.05 -0.88 16.29
CA PRO A 291 -20.12 -0.28 17.25
C PRO A 291 -19.99 -1.08 18.56
N GLY A 292 -20.43 -2.33 18.62
CA GLY A 292 -20.44 -3.12 19.84
C GLY A 292 -21.59 -2.77 20.79
N LYS A 293 -21.56 -3.35 22.00
CA LYS A 293 -22.54 -3.12 23.06
C LYS A 293 -21.85 -3.12 24.43
N VAL A 294 -22.22 -2.19 25.31
CA VAL A 294 -21.67 -2.09 26.67
C VAL A 294 -21.92 -3.37 27.50
N ASN A 295 -23.09 -3.98 27.33
CA ASN A 295 -23.50 -5.24 27.98
C ASN A 295 -23.60 -6.37 26.94
N GLY A 296 -22.58 -6.50 26.09
CA GLY A 296 -22.51 -7.49 25.01
C GLY A 296 -21.62 -8.70 25.32
N SER A 297 -21.38 -9.54 24.30
CA SER A 297 -20.31 -10.53 24.34
C SER A 297 -18.93 -9.87 24.44
N SER A 298 -17.88 -10.63 24.79
CA SER A 298 -16.50 -10.11 24.88
C SER A 298 -16.06 -9.26 23.66
N PRO A 299 -16.20 -9.73 22.40
CA PRO A 299 -15.86 -8.90 21.23
C PRO A 299 -16.77 -7.67 21.07
N GLN A 300 -18.03 -7.73 21.48
CA GLN A 300 -18.95 -6.57 21.44
C GLN A 300 -18.59 -5.52 22.47
N VAL A 301 -18.19 -5.91 23.68
CA VAL A 301 -17.70 -4.97 24.71
C VAL A 301 -16.38 -4.34 24.28
N TYR A 302 -15.47 -5.15 23.72
CA TYR A 302 -14.21 -4.66 23.16
C TYR A 302 -14.45 -3.63 22.03
N ALA A 303 -15.32 -3.96 21.06
CA ALA A 303 -15.70 -3.06 19.97
C ALA A 303 -16.38 -1.78 20.49
N TYR A 304 -17.26 -1.90 21.49
CA TYR A 304 -17.89 -0.76 22.15
C TYR A 304 -16.86 0.18 22.74
N ASN A 305 -15.91 -0.36 23.49
CA ASN A 305 -14.86 0.40 24.13
C ASN A 305 -13.90 1.02 23.10
N LEU A 306 -13.51 0.31 22.03
CA LEU A 306 -12.70 0.87 20.94
C LEU A 306 -13.37 2.11 20.34
N VAL A 307 -14.66 2.02 20.03
CA VAL A 307 -15.39 3.12 19.42
C VAL A 307 -15.62 4.27 20.41
N HIS A 308 -16.08 3.97 21.63
CA HIS A 308 -16.46 5.00 22.61
C HIS A 308 -15.27 5.65 23.31
N ARG A 309 -14.13 4.97 23.46
CA ARG A 309 -12.96 5.51 24.16
C ARG A 309 -11.93 6.11 23.22
N ILE A 310 -12.01 5.84 21.92
CA ILE A 310 -11.03 6.30 20.92
C ILE A 310 -11.74 6.92 19.71
N THR A 311 -12.48 6.13 18.91
CA THR A 311 -13.02 6.59 17.61
C THR A 311 -13.98 7.78 17.72
N ARG A 312 -14.70 7.93 18.85
CA ARG A 312 -15.61 9.06 19.07
C ARG A 312 -14.93 10.44 19.00
N HIS A 313 -13.61 10.49 19.18
CA HIS A 313 -12.84 11.73 19.17
C HIS A 313 -12.46 12.17 17.75
N PHE A 314 -12.71 11.33 16.75
CA PHE A 314 -12.32 11.61 15.37
C PHE A 314 -13.34 12.51 14.68
N GLU A 315 -12.84 13.40 13.82
CA GLU A 315 -13.66 14.17 12.87
C GLU A 315 -13.52 13.63 11.45
N TYR A 316 -12.44 12.90 11.15
CA TYR A 316 -12.23 12.14 9.92
C TYR A 316 -11.60 10.79 10.26
N HIS A 317 -11.94 9.73 9.52
CA HIS A 317 -11.44 8.39 9.80
C HIS A 317 -10.91 7.65 8.56
N LEU A 318 -9.69 7.11 8.68
CA LEU A 318 -9.09 6.21 7.70
C LEU A 318 -8.87 4.84 8.36
N ASP A 319 -9.63 3.85 7.93
CA ASP A 319 -9.51 2.48 8.43
C ASP A 319 -8.70 1.63 7.43
N LEU A 320 -7.49 1.26 7.82
CA LEU A 320 -6.51 0.58 6.96
C LEU A 320 -6.65 -0.93 7.07
N HIS A 321 -6.94 -1.57 5.94
CA HIS A 321 -7.12 -3.02 5.78
C HIS A 321 -6.15 -3.58 4.74
N THR A 322 -6.13 -4.90 4.60
CA THR A 322 -5.54 -5.59 3.44
C THR A 322 -6.53 -6.66 2.94
N ALA A 323 -6.16 -7.40 1.89
CA ALA A 323 -6.89 -8.62 1.55
C ALA A 323 -6.88 -9.60 2.75
N SER A 324 -7.84 -10.54 2.78
CA SER A 324 -7.82 -11.62 3.77
C SER A 324 -6.89 -12.76 3.32
N ARG A 325 -6.54 -13.68 4.25
CA ARG A 325 -5.67 -14.83 3.97
C ARG A 325 -6.10 -15.58 2.69
N GLY A 326 -5.11 -15.99 1.90
CA GLY A 326 -5.30 -16.72 0.65
C GLY A 326 -5.76 -15.85 -0.53
N ARG A 327 -5.79 -14.51 -0.36
CA ARG A 327 -6.19 -13.55 -1.39
C ARG A 327 -5.15 -12.45 -1.56
N ILE A 328 -5.22 -11.81 -2.72
CA ILE A 328 -4.48 -10.57 -3.02
C ILE A 328 -5.45 -9.47 -3.46
N ASN A 329 -5.08 -8.22 -3.20
CA ASN A 329 -5.87 -7.04 -3.58
C ASN A 329 -5.01 -6.03 -4.36
N SER A 330 -5.66 -5.26 -5.22
CA SER A 330 -5.12 -3.97 -5.69
C SER A 330 -5.04 -2.96 -4.53
N LEU A 331 -4.39 -1.80 -4.75
CA LEU A 331 -4.62 -0.66 -3.86
C LEU A 331 -5.97 -0.06 -4.20
N TYR A 332 -6.97 -0.28 -3.35
CA TYR A 332 -8.30 0.27 -3.58
C TYR A 332 -8.88 0.91 -2.33
N VAL A 333 -9.87 1.77 -2.54
CA VAL A 333 -10.60 2.44 -1.48
C VAL A 333 -12.07 2.07 -1.56
N ARG A 334 -12.68 1.80 -0.40
CA ARG A 334 -14.14 1.76 -0.25
C ARG A 334 -14.62 3.03 0.40
N ALA A 335 -15.54 3.73 -0.25
CA ALA A 335 -16.08 4.98 0.24
C ALA A 335 -17.52 5.18 -0.23
N ASP A 336 -18.31 5.90 0.58
CA ASP A 336 -19.51 6.52 0.08
C ASP A 336 -19.09 7.70 -0.82
N LEU A 337 -19.47 7.67 -2.09
CA LEU A 337 -19.11 8.69 -3.05
C LEU A 337 -20.22 9.73 -3.24
N THR A 338 -21.35 9.54 -2.56
CA THR A 338 -22.45 10.51 -2.51
C THR A 338 -22.18 11.61 -1.47
N ASP A 339 -21.43 11.32 -0.40
CA ASP A 339 -20.89 12.34 0.49
C ASP A 339 -19.61 12.95 -0.12
N PRO A 340 -19.58 14.26 -0.42
CA PRO A 340 -18.44 14.91 -1.06
C PRO A 340 -17.15 14.83 -0.22
N ARG A 341 -17.25 14.72 1.12
CA ARG A 341 -16.07 14.63 2.01
C ARG A 341 -15.37 13.29 1.85
N THR A 342 -16.11 12.18 1.96
CA THR A 342 -15.56 10.83 1.75
C THR A 342 -15.14 10.63 0.29
N ALA A 343 -15.88 11.20 -0.66
CA ALA A 343 -15.51 11.17 -2.08
C ALA A 343 -14.21 11.91 -2.36
N ARG A 344 -13.94 13.03 -1.67
CA ARG A 344 -12.66 13.75 -1.76
C ARG A 344 -11.54 12.94 -1.10
N MET A 345 -11.74 12.42 0.10
CA MET A 345 -10.75 11.56 0.78
C MET A 345 -10.37 10.35 -0.08
N ALA A 346 -11.34 9.68 -0.69
CA ALA A 346 -11.09 8.50 -1.52
C ALA A 346 -10.25 8.81 -2.77
N ARG A 347 -10.46 9.99 -3.39
CA ARG A 347 -9.66 10.42 -4.54
C ARG A 347 -8.25 10.82 -4.14
N LEU A 348 -8.08 11.50 -3.02
CA LEU A 348 -6.78 11.93 -2.50
C LEU A 348 -5.86 10.76 -2.13
N GLN A 349 -6.44 9.59 -1.86
CA GLN A 349 -5.68 8.35 -1.67
C GLN A 349 -4.90 7.91 -2.92
N ASN A 350 -5.20 8.46 -4.09
CA ASN A 350 -4.61 8.05 -5.37
C ASN A 350 -4.63 6.51 -5.58
N PRO A 351 -5.75 5.81 -5.31
CA PRO A 351 -5.81 4.36 -5.44
C PRO A 351 -5.94 3.93 -6.90
N GLN A 352 -5.72 2.65 -7.18
CA GLN A 352 -5.99 2.07 -8.50
C GLN A 352 -7.49 2.02 -8.78
N ILE A 353 -8.28 1.70 -7.75
CA ILE A 353 -9.72 1.50 -7.86
C ILE A 353 -10.41 2.18 -6.66
N ILE A 354 -11.56 2.79 -6.90
CA ILE A 354 -12.49 3.24 -5.86
C ILE A 354 -13.78 2.47 -6.02
N VAL A 355 -14.21 1.77 -4.98
CA VAL A 355 -15.50 1.10 -4.93
C VAL A 355 -16.47 1.94 -4.12
N HIS A 356 -17.53 2.40 -4.78
CA HIS A 356 -18.62 3.05 -4.10
C HIS A 356 -19.41 2.06 -3.23
N ASN A 357 -19.61 2.39 -1.96
CA ASN A 357 -20.60 1.75 -1.09
C ASN A 357 -20.87 2.58 0.19
N THR A 358 -22.10 2.50 0.69
CA THR A 358 -22.58 3.21 1.90
C THR A 358 -22.12 2.58 3.23
N SER A 359 -21.17 1.64 3.16
CA SER A 359 -20.64 0.82 4.26
C SER A 359 -21.54 -0.32 4.73
N PRO A 360 -20.99 -1.55 4.87
CA PRO A 360 -21.73 -2.66 5.47
C PRO A 360 -22.11 -2.36 6.93
N GLY A 361 -23.30 -2.81 7.34
CA GLY A 361 -23.70 -2.82 8.75
C GLY A 361 -22.69 -3.62 9.60
N GLY A 362 -22.46 -3.18 10.84
CA GLY A 362 -21.51 -3.86 11.73
C GLY A 362 -20.03 -3.55 11.48
N SER A 363 -19.69 -2.72 10.50
CA SER A 363 -18.30 -2.34 10.19
C SER A 363 -17.81 -1.11 10.95
N MET A 364 -16.50 -0.98 11.12
CA MET A 364 -15.84 0.16 11.77
C MET A 364 -16.12 1.47 11.02
N ARG A 365 -15.96 1.46 9.69
CA ARG A 365 -16.33 2.59 8.83
C ARG A 365 -17.80 2.96 9.00
N GLY A 366 -18.70 1.97 9.04
CA GLY A 366 -20.13 2.19 9.27
C GLY A 366 -20.41 2.83 10.63
N ALA A 367 -19.74 2.37 11.69
CA ALA A 367 -19.87 2.94 13.04
C ALA A 367 -19.36 4.39 13.16
N SER A 368 -18.35 4.77 12.37
CA SER A 368 -17.90 6.16 12.23
C SER A 368 -18.92 7.00 11.46
N MET A 369 -19.38 6.53 10.30
CA MET A 369 -20.35 7.25 9.47
C MET A 369 -21.69 7.48 10.19
N GLN A 370 -22.17 6.51 10.97
CA GLN A 370 -23.37 6.65 11.81
C GLN A 370 -23.24 7.75 12.88
N ARG A 371 -22.01 8.17 13.21
CA ARG A 371 -21.72 9.29 14.10
C ARG A 371 -21.46 10.61 13.35
N GLY A 372 -21.67 10.63 12.03
CA GLY A 372 -21.40 11.79 11.19
C GLY A 372 -19.93 12.00 10.83
N ILE A 373 -19.06 11.05 11.18
CA ILE A 373 -17.62 11.10 10.90
C ILE A 373 -17.38 10.58 9.47
N PRO A 374 -16.93 11.43 8.52
CA PRO A 374 -16.51 10.96 7.19
C PRO A 374 -15.40 9.93 7.31
N ALA A 375 -15.66 8.73 6.78
CA ALA A 375 -14.78 7.59 6.93
C ALA A 375 -14.60 6.82 5.62
N ILE A 376 -13.36 6.40 5.34
CA ILE A 376 -13.01 5.55 4.20
C ILE A 376 -12.25 4.31 4.67
N THR A 377 -12.38 3.21 3.93
CA THR A 377 -11.55 2.03 4.12
C THR A 377 -10.50 2.00 3.01
N VAL A 378 -9.23 1.93 3.39
CA VAL A 378 -8.11 1.84 2.44
C VAL A 378 -7.54 0.43 2.48
N GLU A 379 -7.53 -0.25 1.35
CA GLU A 379 -7.10 -1.64 1.23
C GLU A 379 -5.69 -1.69 0.66
N VAL A 380 -4.72 -1.88 1.55
CA VAL A 380 -3.29 -1.69 1.32
C VAL A 380 -2.65 -3.04 0.94
N GLY A 381 -3.07 -3.62 -0.18
CA GLY A 381 -2.49 -4.86 -0.72
C GLY A 381 -2.90 -6.12 0.05
N ASP A 382 -1.94 -6.99 0.36
CA ASP A 382 -2.14 -8.39 0.73
C ASP A 382 -1.89 -8.63 2.24
N PRO A 383 -2.48 -9.69 2.82
CA PRO A 383 -2.34 -9.98 4.25
C PRO A 383 -0.96 -10.51 4.63
N SER A 384 -0.69 -10.49 5.93
CA SER A 384 0.37 -11.28 6.58
C SER A 384 1.80 -10.99 6.09
N ARG A 385 2.02 -9.90 5.36
CA ARG A 385 3.36 -9.44 4.94
C ARG A 385 3.40 -7.92 4.80
N PHE A 386 4.60 -7.36 4.85
CA PHE A 386 4.82 -5.96 4.50
C PHE A 386 5.10 -5.79 3.01
N GLN A 387 4.35 -4.89 2.37
CA GLN A 387 4.52 -4.55 0.96
C GLN A 387 4.88 -3.08 0.82
N LYS A 388 6.20 -2.82 0.76
CA LYS A 388 6.77 -1.46 0.76
C LYS A 388 6.10 -0.53 -0.26
N ARG A 389 5.82 -1.02 -1.48
CA ARG A 389 5.14 -0.24 -2.54
C ARG A 389 3.73 0.18 -2.13
N PHE A 390 2.89 -0.72 -1.62
CA PHE A 390 1.54 -0.38 -1.18
C PHE A 390 1.55 0.54 0.03
N VAL A 391 2.46 0.31 0.99
CA VAL A 391 2.64 1.17 2.16
C VAL A 391 3.03 2.60 1.74
N LYS A 392 3.97 2.75 0.80
CA LYS A 392 4.39 4.05 0.26
C LYS A 392 3.23 4.77 -0.43
N ASN A 393 2.53 4.09 -1.33
CA ASN A 393 1.44 4.71 -2.10
C ASN A 393 0.28 5.14 -1.19
N ALA A 394 -0.11 4.31 -0.23
CA ALA A 394 -1.14 4.67 0.74
C ALA A 394 -0.68 5.79 1.69
N LEU A 395 0.61 5.85 2.05
CA LEU A 395 1.16 6.96 2.85
C LEU A 395 1.03 8.30 2.11
N ILE A 396 1.38 8.36 0.83
CA ILE A 396 1.18 9.55 -0.02
C ILE A 396 -0.29 9.99 0.04
N GLY A 397 -1.21 9.03 -0.09
CA GLY A 397 -2.64 9.28 -0.02
C GLY A 397 -3.13 9.80 1.33
N VAL A 398 -2.58 9.30 2.44
CA VAL A 398 -2.87 9.84 3.78
C VAL A 398 -2.34 11.26 3.90
N THR A 399 -1.11 11.54 3.47
CA THR A 399 -0.52 12.88 3.50
C THR A 399 -1.32 13.88 2.66
N ASN A 400 -1.80 13.48 1.48
CA ASN A 400 -2.70 14.29 0.66
C ASN A 400 -3.98 14.67 1.41
N ILE A 401 -4.56 13.75 2.20
CA ILE A 401 -5.74 14.04 3.02
C ILE A 401 -5.40 15.02 4.14
N LEU A 402 -4.26 14.84 4.82
CA LEU A 402 -3.82 15.78 5.86
C LEU A 402 -3.57 17.19 5.28
N SER A 403 -2.95 17.28 4.11
CA SER A 403 -2.74 18.53 3.36
C SER A 403 -4.07 19.18 2.96
N HIS A 404 -5.00 18.40 2.41
CA HIS A 404 -6.34 18.87 2.04
C HIS A 404 -7.09 19.49 3.24
N LEU A 405 -6.95 18.86 4.42
CA LEU A 405 -7.51 19.32 5.68
C LEU A 405 -6.70 20.47 6.33
N ARG A 406 -5.65 20.96 5.64
CA ARG A 406 -4.74 22.02 6.08
C ARG A 406 -4.03 21.70 7.40
N MET A 407 -3.81 20.42 7.66
CA MET A 407 -3.08 19.94 8.83
C MET A 407 -1.56 20.01 8.61
N VAL A 408 -1.10 19.86 7.37
CA VAL A 408 0.33 19.93 6.98
C VAL A 408 0.51 20.87 5.77
N PRO A 409 1.68 21.50 5.61
CA PRO A 409 1.91 22.53 4.58
C PRO A 409 2.17 22.01 3.15
N ASP A 410 2.16 20.70 2.93
CA ASP A 410 2.47 20.12 1.61
C ASP A 410 1.40 20.42 0.55
N GLU A 411 1.81 20.53 -0.71
CA GLU A 411 0.88 20.55 -1.85
C GLU A 411 0.35 19.13 -2.13
N GLU A 412 -0.96 19.00 -2.37
CA GLU A 412 -1.60 17.74 -2.73
C GLU A 412 -0.90 17.12 -3.94
N SER A 413 -0.32 15.92 -3.79
CA SER A 413 0.32 15.23 -4.91
C SER A 413 -0.74 14.78 -5.93
N THR A 414 -0.62 15.27 -7.16
CA THR A 414 -1.49 14.86 -8.25
C THR A 414 -1.12 13.45 -8.71
N PRO A 415 -2.07 12.50 -8.75
CA PRO A 415 -1.81 11.17 -9.27
C PRO A 415 -1.47 11.22 -10.76
N GLU A 416 -0.59 10.32 -11.18
CA GLU A 416 -0.24 10.15 -12.61
C GLU A 416 -1.37 9.50 -13.42
N TYR A 417 -2.40 8.97 -12.75
CA TYR A 417 -3.50 8.24 -13.38
C TYR A 417 -4.83 8.53 -12.67
N THR A 418 -5.94 8.30 -13.37
CA THR A 418 -7.28 8.44 -12.79
C THR A 418 -7.73 7.09 -12.22
N PRO A 419 -8.18 7.01 -10.94
CA PRO A 419 -8.71 5.78 -10.37
C PRO A 419 -9.92 5.26 -11.17
N VAL A 420 -10.04 3.94 -11.31
CA VAL A 420 -11.26 3.32 -11.84
C VAL A 420 -12.34 3.40 -10.76
N ILE A 421 -13.45 4.09 -11.06
CA ILE A 421 -14.58 4.21 -10.14
C ILE A 421 -15.59 3.11 -10.45
N CYS A 422 -15.84 2.25 -9.46
CA CYS A 422 -16.85 1.21 -9.53
C CYS A 422 -18.09 1.63 -8.75
N SER A 423 -19.27 1.59 -9.38
CA SER A 423 -20.54 1.90 -8.71
C SER A 423 -20.95 0.79 -7.72
N ARG A 424 -20.53 -0.45 -7.99
CA ARG A 424 -20.72 -1.62 -7.12
C ARG A 424 -19.62 -2.65 -7.37
N SER A 425 -19.59 -3.70 -6.55
CA SER A 425 -18.69 -4.83 -6.73
C SER A 425 -19.28 -6.08 -6.08
N PHE A 426 -18.83 -7.28 -6.49
CA PHE A 426 -19.26 -8.53 -5.86
C PHE A 426 -18.22 -9.62 -5.98
N TRP A 427 -18.29 -10.61 -5.10
CA TRP A 427 -17.46 -11.81 -5.16
C TRP A 427 -18.13 -12.88 -6.02
N ILE A 428 -17.33 -13.52 -6.86
CA ILE A 428 -17.69 -14.77 -7.55
C ILE A 428 -17.25 -15.93 -6.67
N PHE A 429 -18.09 -16.94 -6.51
CA PHE A 429 -17.88 -18.04 -5.58
C PHE A 429 -17.76 -19.38 -6.30
N ALA A 430 -16.92 -20.27 -5.77
CA ALA A 430 -16.75 -21.62 -6.26
C ALA A 430 -17.99 -22.47 -6.00
N LYS A 431 -18.45 -23.20 -7.02
CA LYS A 431 -19.51 -24.21 -6.93
C LYS A 431 -18.96 -25.59 -6.59
N SER A 432 -17.72 -25.87 -7.01
CA SER A 432 -17.00 -27.13 -6.79
C SER A 432 -15.74 -26.92 -5.95
N GLY A 433 -15.33 -27.97 -5.25
CA GLY A 433 -14.03 -28.04 -4.57
C GLY A 433 -12.96 -28.65 -5.46
N GLY A 434 -11.69 -28.30 -5.23
CA GLY A 434 -10.55 -28.80 -6.00
C GLY A 434 -9.35 -27.85 -5.97
N ILE A 435 -8.51 -27.94 -7.00
CA ILE A 435 -7.34 -27.11 -7.23
C ILE A 435 -7.74 -25.92 -8.12
N LEU A 436 -7.85 -24.74 -7.52
CA LEU A 436 -8.28 -23.50 -8.17
C LEU A 436 -7.11 -22.78 -8.84
N THR A 437 -7.32 -22.38 -10.09
CA THR A 437 -6.49 -21.40 -10.79
C THR A 437 -7.33 -20.19 -11.15
N VAL A 438 -6.91 -18.98 -10.75
CA VAL A 438 -7.55 -17.72 -11.14
C VAL A 438 -6.64 -16.98 -12.12
N HIS A 439 -7.10 -16.83 -13.36
CA HIS A 439 -6.26 -16.42 -14.49
C HIS A 439 -5.98 -14.91 -14.56
N PRO A 440 -6.98 -14.01 -14.41
CA PRO A 440 -6.75 -12.56 -14.51
C PRO A 440 -5.87 -12.02 -13.37
N GLU A 441 -5.15 -10.93 -13.61
CA GLU A 441 -4.42 -10.22 -12.57
C GLU A 441 -5.29 -9.16 -11.87
N VAL A 442 -4.88 -8.71 -10.69
CA VAL A 442 -5.58 -7.60 -10.02
C VAL A 442 -5.34 -6.29 -10.79
N ALA A 443 -6.32 -5.39 -10.73
CA ALA A 443 -6.34 -4.13 -11.47
C ALA A 443 -6.29 -4.27 -13.01
N THR A 444 -6.67 -5.42 -13.56
CA THR A 444 -6.92 -5.60 -14.99
C THR A 444 -8.41 -5.68 -15.28
N TRP A 445 -8.78 -5.45 -16.54
CA TRP A 445 -10.15 -5.58 -17.00
C TRP A 445 -10.45 -6.99 -17.49
N VAL A 446 -11.71 -7.39 -17.40
CA VAL A 446 -12.25 -8.62 -18.01
C VAL A 446 -13.56 -8.31 -18.74
N ARG A 447 -13.84 -9.05 -19.81
CA ARG A 447 -15.10 -8.96 -20.56
C ARG A 447 -16.10 -10.03 -20.10
N ALA A 448 -17.38 -9.74 -20.23
CA ALA A 448 -18.45 -10.72 -20.05
C ALA A 448 -18.17 -11.97 -20.90
N GLY A 449 -18.26 -13.15 -20.30
CA GLY A 449 -17.96 -14.42 -20.94
C GLY A 449 -16.48 -14.79 -21.03
N GLU A 450 -15.55 -13.95 -20.53
CA GLU A 450 -14.13 -14.29 -20.46
C GLU A 450 -13.87 -15.33 -19.35
N LEU A 451 -13.01 -16.33 -19.62
CA LEU A 451 -12.62 -17.34 -18.63
C LEU A 451 -11.79 -16.70 -17.52
N ILE A 452 -12.27 -16.74 -16.28
CA ILE A 452 -11.62 -16.11 -15.13
C ILE A 452 -11.00 -17.11 -14.16
N ALA A 453 -11.52 -18.33 -14.09
CA ALA A 453 -10.94 -19.36 -13.24
C ALA A 453 -11.28 -20.77 -13.73
N SER A 454 -10.47 -21.73 -13.34
CA SER A 454 -10.75 -23.15 -13.50
C SER A 454 -10.43 -23.92 -12.22
N VAL A 455 -11.22 -24.95 -11.94
CA VAL A 455 -11.01 -25.87 -10.83
C VAL A 455 -10.72 -27.25 -11.42
N HIS A 456 -9.64 -27.87 -10.96
CA HIS A 456 -9.29 -29.24 -11.32
C HIS A 456 -9.41 -30.17 -10.11
N SER A 457 -9.68 -31.44 -10.35
CA SER A 457 -9.63 -32.49 -9.34
C SER A 457 -8.20 -32.70 -8.84
N VAL A 458 -8.03 -33.42 -7.73
CA VAL A 458 -6.70 -33.80 -7.23
C VAL A 458 -5.97 -34.78 -8.17
N PHE A 459 -6.69 -35.39 -9.12
CA PHE A 459 -6.14 -36.26 -10.16
C PHE A 459 -5.77 -35.49 -11.45
N GLY A 460 -6.14 -34.21 -11.54
CA GLY A 460 -5.82 -33.34 -12.67
C GLY A 460 -6.94 -33.19 -13.70
N ASP A 461 -8.11 -33.78 -13.47
CA ASP A 461 -9.27 -33.63 -14.35
C ASP A 461 -9.91 -32.25 -14.19
N LEU A 462 -10.37 -31.65 -15.29
CA LEU A 462 -11.11 -30.38 -15.24
C LEU A 462 -12.50 -30.61 -14.65
N GLU A 463 -12.82 -29.93 -13.55
CA GLU A 463 -14.09 -30.06 -12.83
C GLU A 463 -15.07 -28.93 -13.18
N GLU A 464 -14.61 -27.67 -13.21
CA GLU A 464 -15.46 -26.51 -13.48
C GLU A 464 -14.64 -25.35 -14.07
N GLU A 465 -15.25 -24.61 -14.99
CA GLU A 465 -14.77 -23.34 -15.50
C GLU A 465 -15.70 -22.21 -15.07
N TYR A 466 -15.12 -21.07 -14.68
CA TYR A 466 -15.84 -19.88 -14.27
C TYR A 466 -15.57 -18.77 -15.27
N PHE A 467 -16.65 -18.12 -15.72
CA PHE A 467 -16.59 -17.02 -16.67
C PHE A 467 -17.06 -15.72 -16.02
N ALA A 468 -16.51 -14.59 -16.45
CA ALA A 468 -16.94 -13.28 -15.96
C ALA A 468 -18.42 -13.06 -16.34
N PRO A 469 -19.31 -12.77 -15.38
CA PRO A 469 -20.74 -12.61 -15.67
C PRO A 469 -21.06 -11.29 -16.39
N GLN A 470 -20.16 -10.32 -16.33
CA GLN A 470 -20.28 -9.01 -16.99
C GLN A 470 -18.90 -8.36 -17.08
N ASP A 471 -18.79 -7.31 -17.90
CA ASP A 471 -17.59 -6.48 -17.99
C ASP A 471 -17.25 -5.87 -16.62
N GLY A 472 -15.96 -5.81 -16.29
CA GLY A 472 -15.54 -5.20 -15.04
C GLY A 472 -14.03 -5.19 -14.84
N VAL A 473 -13.61 -4.64 -13.71
CA VAL A 473 -12.22 -4.58 -13.27
C VAL A 473 -11.99 -5.52 -12.09
N ILE A 474 -10.86 -6.22 -12.07
CA ILE A 474 -10.53 -7.15 -10.98
C ILE A 474 -10.02 -6.35 -9.78
N VAL A 475 -10.79 -6.31 -8.70
CA VAL A 475 -10.42 -5.60 -7.47
C VAL A 475 -9.43 -6.44 -6.63
N GLY A 476 -9.69 -7.74 -6.55
CA GLY A 476 -8.93 -8.72 -5.79
C GLY A 476 -9.21 -10.15 -6.27
N LYS A 477 -8.35 -11.11 -5.92
CA LYS A 477 -8.51 -12.52 -6.30
C LYS A 477 -8.01 -13.50 -5.26
N HIS A 478 -8.51 -14.73 -5.30
CA HIS A 478 -7.98 -15.87 -4.57
C HIS A 478 -6.66 -16.31 -5.19
N VAL A 479 -5.70 -16.68 -4.35
CA VAL A 479 -4.38 -17.20 -4.75
C VAL A 479 -4.00 -18.48 -4.01
N ASP A 480 -4.77 -18.88 -2.99
CA ASP A 480 -4.60 -20.20 -2.39
C ASP A 480 -5.21 -21.25 -3.35
N PRO A 481 -4.42 -22.24 -3.81
CA PRO A 481 -4.89 -23.22 -4.78
C PRO A 481 -5.91 -24.19 -4.17
N VAL A 482 -5.97 -24.33 -2.85
CA VAL A 482 -6.94 -25.21 -2.20
C VAL A 482 -8.29 -24.50 -2.16
N CYS A 483 -9.22 -24.97 -2.98
CA CYS A 483 -10.55 -24.40 -3.10
C CYS A 483 -11.60 -25.36 -2.58
N GLN A 484 -12.45 -24.86 -1.70
CA GLN A 484 -13.67 -25.54 -1.27
C GLN A 484 -14.87 -24.93 -1.99
N THR A 485 -15.94 -25.70 -2.16
CA THR A 485 -17.23 -25.14 -2.56
C THR A 485 -17.60 -23.98 -1.63
N GLY A 486 -18.00 -22.85 -2.20
CA GLY A 486 -18.31 -21.62 -1.48
C GLY A 486 -17.10 -20.71 -1.26
N ASN A 487 -15.89 -21.08 -1.66
CA ASN A 487 -14.75 -20.16 -1.58
C ASN A 487 -14.93 -18.99 -2.54
N ARG A 488 -14.49 -17.80 -2.11
CA ARG A 488 -14.40 -16.61 -2.96
C ARG A 488 -13.30 -16.82 -4.01
N ILE A 489 -13.62 -16.66 -5.28
CA ILE A 489 -12.69 -16.80 -6.41
C ILE A 489 -12.11 -15.43 -6.78
N LEU A 490 -12.98 -14.49 -7.14
CA LEU A 490 -12.58 -13.23 -7.75
C LEU A 490 -13.56 -12.12 -7.36
N HIS A 491 -13.02 -10.95 -7.02
CA HIS A 491 -13.79 -9.75 -6.67
C HIS A 491 -13.87 -8.84 -7.88
N LEU A 492 -15.06 -8.76 -8.49
CA LEU A 492 -15.30 -7.99 -9.70
C LEU A 492 -15.90 -6.63 -9.35
N GLY A 493 -15.26 -5.56 -9.79
CA GLY A 493 -15.74 -4.18 -9.72
C GLY A 493 -16.47 -3.80 -11.00
N VAL A 494 -17.61 -3.13 -10.86
CA VAL A 494 -18.52 -2.78 -11.96
C VAL A 494 -18.50 -1.28 -12.15
N VAL A 495 -18.25 -0.83 -13.39
CA VAL A 495 -18.27 0.60 -13.74
C VAL A 495 -19.62 0.94 -14.34
N GLU A 496 -20.29 1.94 -13.78
CA GLU A 496 -21.56 2.47 -14.26
C GLU A 496 -21.46 4.01 -14.34
N ASP A 497 -22.30 4.61 -15.19
CA ASP A 497 -22.30 6.06 -15.40
C ASP A 497 -22.85 6.84 -14.19
N ALA A 498 -23.59 6.18 -13.30
CA ALA A 498 -24.19 6.77 -12.12
C ALA A 498 -23.94 5.91 -10.86
N LEU A 499 -23.92 6.58 -9.71
CA LEU A 499 -23.78 5.93 -8.41
C LEU A 499 -25.17 5.68 -7.80
N PRO A 500 -25.50 4.46 -7.36
CA PRO A 500 -26.75 4.20 -6.64
C PRO A 500 -26.71 4.81 -5.23
N ALA A 501 -27.88 5.05 -4.62
CA ALA A 501 -27.95 5.59 -3.27
C ALA A 501 -27.54 4.58 -2.18
N VAL A 502 -27.67 3.28 -2.47
CA VAL A 502 -27.27 2.16 -1.60
C VAL A 502 -26.66 1.09 -2.50
N VAL A 503 -25.56 0.49 -2.05
CA VAL A 503 -24.86 -0.58 -2.78
C VAL A 503 -24.88 -1.85 -1.95
N ASP A 504 -25.33 -2.95 -2.55
CA ASP A 504 -25.02 -4.30 -2.08
C ASP A 504 -23.65 -4.69 -2.66
N ASP A 505 -22.64 -4.78 -1.80
CA ASP A 505 -21.28 -5.14 -2.18
C ASP A 505 -20.97 -6.65 -1.99
N GLY A 506 -22.01 -7.45 -1.75
CA GLY A 506 -21.92 -8.90 -1.62
C GLY A 506 -21.21 -9.37 -0.35
N HIS A 507 -20.99 -8.49 0.64
CA HIS A 507 -20.63 -8.89 1.99
C HIS A 507 -21.90 -9.07 2.82
N LEU A 508 -22.46 -10.29 2.79
CA LEU A 508 -23.48 -10.72 3.76
C LEU A 508 -22.94 -10.69 5.20
#